data_AF-A0A0M7MS15-F1
#
_entry.id   AF-A0A0M7MS15-F1
#
_cell.length_a   1.000
_cell.length_b   1.000
_cell.length_c   1.000
_cell.angle_alpha   90.00
_cell.angle_beta   90.00
_cell.angle_gamma   90.00
#
_symmetry.space_group_name_H-M   'P 1'
#
loop_
_entity.id
_entity.type
_entity.pdbx_description
1 polymer ?
#
loop_
_entity_poly.entity_id
_entity_poly.type
_entity_poly.pdbx_seq_one_letter_code
_entity_poly.pdbx_strand_id
1 'polypeptide(L)'
;MTQLFSAPMTRAEIAALVPPLPPGASKRAIAQALTDYIRGQKRAGKLMARRIFIDPAKNRRKRTVYLFVATNLPLQMESKG
;
A
#
# COMPACT_ATOMS: atom_id res chain seq x y z
N MET A 1 -6.80 -23.54 8.70
CA MET A 1 -7.12 -22.13 9.00
C MET A 1 -6.18 -21.27 8.18
N THR A 2 -6.67 -20.51 7.20
CA THR A 2 -5.83 -19.60 6.40
C THR A 2 -5.57 -18.36 7.24
N GLN A 3 -4.39 -18.28 7.85
CA GLN A 3 -4.01 -17.15 8.70
C GLN A 3 -3.77 -15.94 7.76
N LEU A 4 -4.68 -14.97 7.77
CA LEU A 4 -4.62 -13.82 6.88
C LEU A 4 -3.72 -12.76 7.50
N PHE A 5 -2.53 -12.56 6.92
CA PHE A 5 -1.60 -11.54 7.36
C PHE A 5 -1.96 -10.19 6.77
N SER A 6 -1.93 -9.17 7.64
CA SER A 6 -2.23 -7.81 7.26
C SER A 6 -1.16 -6.88 7.78
N ALA A 7 -0.47 -6.18 6.86
CA ALA A 7 0.63 -5.29 7.17
C ALA A 7 0.27 -3.86 6.74
N PRO A 8 0.58 -2.86 7.57
CA PRO A 8 0.41 -1.47 7.19
C PRO A 8 1.44 -1.08 6.12
N MET A 9 0.96 -0.53 5.01
CA MET A 9 1.77 -0.04 3.90
C MET A 9 1.47 1.42 3.59
N THR A 10 2.52 2.16 3.33
CA THR A 10 2.52 3.51 2.79
C THR A 10 2.29 3.49 1.28
N ARG A 11 1.90 4.63 0.74
CA ARG A 11 1.75 4.80 -0.72
C ARG A 11 3.07 4.60 -1.48
N ALA A 12 4.21 4.87 -0.86
CA ALA A 12 5.54 4.68 -1.46
C ALA A 12 5.90 3.19 -1.56
N GLU A 13 5.62 2.40 -0.51
CA GLU A 13 5.84 0.95 -0.54
C GLU A 13 4.94 0.27 -1.57
N ILE A 14 3.70 0.75 -1.73
CA ILE A 14 2.82 0.26 -2.81
C ILE A 14 3.36 0.64 -4.19
N ALA A 15 3.98 1.82 -4.33
CA ALA A 15 4.56 2.24 -5.60
C ALA A 15 5.68 1.30 -6.07
N ALA A 16 6.42 0.68 -5.16
CA ALA A 16 7.42 -0.34 -5.49
C ALA A 16 6.81 -1.65 -6.02
N LEU A 17 5.51 -1.89 -5.79
CA LEU A 17 4.77 -3.05 -6.29
C LEU A 17 4.04 -2.79 -7.62
N VAL A 18 3.98 -1.53 -8.06
CA VAL A 18 3.36 -1.17 -9.34
C VAL A 18 4.28 -1.64 -10.46
N PRO A 19 3.77 -2.31 -11.51
CA PRO A 19 4.57 -2.65 -12.67
C PRO A 19 5.31 -1.43 -13.23
N PRO A 20 6.59 -1.59 -13.63
CA PRO A 20 7.38 -0.47 -14.12
C PRO A 20 6.74 0.12 -15.38
N LEU A 21 6.64 1.45 -15.40
CA LEU A 21 6.23 2.19 -16.59
C LEU A 21 7.41 2.32 -17.56
N PRO A 22 7.15 2.51 -18.86
CA PRO A 22 8.20 2.74 -19.85
C PRO A 22 9.09 3.93 -19.46
N PRO A 23 10.40 3.86 -19.76
CA PRO A 23 11.33 4.95 -19.49
C PRO A 23 10.85 6.23 -20.20
N GLY A 24 10.86 7.35 -19.47
CA GLY A 24 10.32 8.64 -19.94
C GLY A 24 8.84 8.90 -19.58
N ALA A 25 8.18 8.00 -18.86
CA ALA A 25 6.83 8.24 -18.35
C ALA A 25 6.77 9.50 -17.46
N SER A 26 5.78 10.35 -17.73
CA SER A 26 5.57 11.58 -16.95
C SER A 26 5.22 11.27 -15.49
N LYS A 27 5.53 12.20 -14.58
CA LYS A 27 5.13 12.11 -13.16
C LYS A 27 3.62 11.88 -12.99
N ARG A 28 2.80 12.45 -13.89
CA ARG A 28 1.34 12.27 -13.91
C ARG A 28 0.96 10.84 -14.28
N ALA A 29 1.61 10.25 -15.28
CA ALA A 29 1.39 8.85 -15.67
C ALA A 29 1.75 7.89 -14.53
N ILE A 30 2.87 8.12 -13.84
CA ILE A 30 3.28 7.33 -12.66
C ILE A 30 2.23 7.43 -11.54
N ALA A 31 1.76 8.64 -11.23
CA ALA A 31 0.74 8.86 -10.22
C ALA A 31 -0.59 8.17 -10.57
N GLN A 32 -0.95 8.17 -11.85
CA GLN A 32 -2.15 7.52 -12.36
C GLN A 32 -2.05 5.99 -12.25
N ALA A 33 -0.94 5.40 -12.72
CA ALA A 33 -0.71 3.96 -12.64
C ALA A 33 -0.75 3.45 -11.19
N LEU A 34 -0.15 4.18 -10.25
CA LEU A 34 -0.24 3.86 -8.82
C LEU A 34 -1.68 3.92 -8.30
N THR A 35 -2.45 4.91 -8.73
CA THR A 35 -3.85 5.06 -8.32
C THR A 35 -4.72 3.91 -8.86
N ASP A 36 -4.50 3.53 -10.12
CA ASP A 36 -5.23 2.44 -10.76
C ASP A 36 -4.85 1.08 -10.15
N TYR A 37 -3.57 0.88 -9.84
CA TYR A 37 -3.10 -0.30 -9.10
C TYR A 37 -3.78 -0.43 -7.74
N ILE A 38 -3.76 0.64 -6.91
CA ILE A 38 -4.43 0.66 -5.61
C ILE A 38 -5.92 0.35 -5.76
N ARG A 39 -6.59 0.92 -6.77
CA ARG A 39 -8.01 0.67 -7.03
C ARG A 39 -8.25 -0.81 -7.39
N GLY A 40 -7.40 -1.39 -8.23
CA GLY A 40 -7.46 -2.80 -8.61
C GLY A 40 -7.31 -3.73 -7.40
N GLN A 41 -6.30 -3.51 -6.57
CA GLN A 41 -6.07 -4.33 -5.37
C GLN A 41 -7.20 -4.22 -4.34
N LYS A 42 -7.80 -3.03 -4.18
CA LYS A 42 -9.00 -2.84 -3.35
C LYS A 42 -10.19 -3.64 -3.86
N ARG A 43 -10.46 -3.60 -5.18
CA ARG A 43 -11.55 -4.39 -5.80
C ARG A 43 -11.33 -5.89 -5.65
N ALA A 44 -10.07 -6.33 -5.72
CA ALA A 44 -9.69 -7.73 -5.52
C ALA A 44 -9.71 -8.16 -4.05
N GLY A 45 -10.06 -7.27 -3.11
CA GLY A 45 -10.06 -7.59 -1.67
C GLY A 45 -8.66 -7.86 -1.10
N LYS A 46 -7.60 -7.40 -1.79
CA LYS A 46 -6.18 -7.55 -1.42
C LYS A 46 -5.61 -6.33 -0.70
N LEU A 47 -6.36 -5.23 -0.67
CA LEU A 47 -5.94 -3.98 -0.06
C LEU A 47 -7.14 -3.29 0.57
N MET A 48 -6.99 -2.82 1.81
CA MET A 48 -7.96 -1.96 2.49
C MET A 48 -7.31 -0.62 2.80
N ALA A 49 -8.03 0.49 2.63
CA ALA A 49 -7.52 1.80 3.03
C ALA A 49 -8.11 2.13 4.40
N ARG A 50 -7.25 2.14 5.44
CA ARG A 50 -7.62 2.56 6.79
C ARG A 50 -7.18 3.99 7.01
N ARG A 51 -8.09 4.82 7.47
CA ARG A 51 -7.77 6.18 7.89
C ARG A 51 -7.07 6.13 9.23
N ILE A 52 -5.84 6.64 9.30
CA ILE A 52 -5.09 6.79 10.55
C ILE A 52 -4.80 8.27 10.79
N PHE A 53 -4.78 8.65 12.07
CA PHE A 53 -4.30 9.94 12.49
C PHE A 53 -2.86 9.76 12.93
N ILE A 54 -1.93 10.39 12.22
CA ILE A 54 -0.58 10.55 12.74
C ILE A 54 -0.65 11.77 13.65
N ASP A 55 -0.43 11.58 14.94
CA ASP A 55 -0.20 12.69 15.86
C ASP A 55 1.21 13.21 15.57
N PRO A 56 1.38 14.39 14.96
CA PRO A 56 2.70 14.92 14.78
C PRO A 56 3.20 15.39 16.15
N ALA A 57 4.31 14.81 16.59
CA ALA A 57 4.99 15.28 17.80
C ALA A 57 5.05 16.82 17.84
N LYS A 58 4.47 17.39 18.90
CA LYS A 58 4.45 18.81 19.29
C LYS A 58 4.49 19.81 18.10
N ASN A 59 3.32 20.32 17.70
CA ASN A 59 3.12 21.55 16.89
C ASN A 59 2.88 21.44 15.38
N ARG A 60 2.34 20.34 14.84
CA ARG A 60 1.78 20.37 13.47
C ARG A 60 0.33 19.89 13.45
N ARG A 61 -0.47 20.39 12.50
CA ARG A 61 -1.89 20.04 12.37
C ARG A 61 -2.03 18.50 12.25
N LYS A 62 -3.03 17.91 12.92
CA LYS A 62 -3.40 16.49 12.75
C LYS A 62 -3.49 16.20 11.24
N ARG A 63 -2.65 15.28 10.74
CA ARG A 63 -2.69 14.86 9.34
C ARG A 63 -3.39 13.51 9.26
N THR A 64 -4.48 13.49 8.51
CA THR A 64 -5.14 12.26 8.11
C THR A 64 -4.27 11.57 7.06
N VAL A 65 -3.79 10.37 7.37
CA VAL A 65 -3.03 9.55 6.41
C VAL A 65 -3.82 8.27 6.16
N TYR A 66 -3.75 7.76 4.92
CA TYR A 66 -4.32 6.47 4.57
C TYR A 66 -3.23 5.42 4.69
N LEU A 67 -3.43 4.51 5.63
CA LEU A 67 -2.67 3.28 5.77
C LEU A 67 -3.32 2.24 4.89
N PHE A 68 -2.56 1.65 3.97
CA PHE A 68 -3.06 0.55 3.17
C PHE A 68 -2.74 -0.76 3.87
N VAL A 69 -3.76 -1.57 4.12
CA VAL A 69 -3.62 -2.86 4.77
C VAL A 69 -3.70 -3.90 3.68
N ALA A 70 -2.57 -4.51 3.33
CA ALA A 70 -2.57 -5.65 2.43
C ALA A 70 -3.28 -6.82 3.11
N THR A 71 -4.07 -7.59 2.38
CA THR A 71 -4.81 -8.75 2.89
C THR A 71 -4.40 -9.98 2.09
N ASN A 72 -4.31 -11.13 2.76
CA ASN A 72 -3.92 -12.41 2.16
C ASN A 72 -2.49 -12.41 1.59
N LEU A 73 -1.55 -11.77 2.28
CA LEU A 73 -0.13 -11.87 1.92
C LEU A 73 0.30 -13.34 2.04
N PRO A 74 0.93 -13.93 1.00
CA PRO A 74 1.55 -15.25 1.14
C PRO A 74 2.67 -15.12 2.17
N LEU A 75 2.52 -15.85 3.28
CA LEU A 75 3.63 -16.04 4.21
C LEU A 75 4.69 -16.85 3.48
N GLN A 76 5.84 -16.25 3.19
CA GLN A 76 7.07 -17.03 3.10
C GLN A 76 7.42 -17.44 4.53
N MET A 77 6.79 -18.52 5.01
CA MET A 77 7.38 -19.26 6.11
C MET A 77 8.61 -19.94 5.54
N GLU A 78 9.78 -19.32 5.74
CA GLU A 78 11.01 -20.09 5.66
C GLU A 78 10.89 -21.20 6.70
N SER A 79 10.63 -22.42 6.22
CA SER A 79 10.88 -23.64 6.96
C SER A 79 12.38 -23.70 7.21
N LYS A 80 12.84 -23.06 8.29
CA LYS A 80 14.16 -23.38 8.85
C LYS A 80 14.08 -24.83 9.32
N GLY A 81 14.62 -25.72 8.49
CA GLY A 81 14.98 -27.07 8.88
C GLY A 81 16.15 -27.08 9.85
#